data_AF-A0A915N3C7-F1
#
_entry.id   AF-A0A915N3C7-F1
#
_cell.length_a   1.000
_cell.length_b   1.000
_cell.length_c   1.000
_cell.angle_alpha   90.00
_cell.angle_beta   90.00
_cell.angle_gamma   90.00
#
_symmetry.space_group_name_H-M   'P 1'
#
loop_
_entity.id
_entity.type
_entity.pdbx_description
1 polymer ?
#
loop_
_entity_poly.entity_id
_entity_poly.type
_entity_poly.pdbx_seq_one_letter_code
_entity_poly.pdbx_strand_id
1 'polypeptide(L)'
;MGTERMAFLDAKMINDIYCPNVCEGFGRNLRCQAGGYPDPNNCNVCKCPDALGGVECERLQPSVCGGELIATDQWQTLRSPELHDSRSQQTNLNPSFNKNVQCYWRISAPEGSHVRFRLSDGEFPCSYGCQSYVEIKHKLDIRLTGFRSCCYRPKEDTISDGSQIYVRIVFAKGN
;
A
#
# COMPACT_ATOMS: atom_id res chain seq x y z
N MET A 1 -2.57 10.10 -15.49
CA MET A 1 -1.46 10.52 -14.59
C MET A 1 -0.71 9.26 -14.18
N GLY A 2 0.45 9.01 -14.80
CA GLY A 2 1.20 7.77 -14.61
C GLY A 2 2.16 7.88 -13.43
N THR A 3 2.05 6.96 -12.48
CA THR A 3 3.14 6.69 -11.52
C THR A 3 4.23 5.89 -12.23
N GLU A 4 5.51 6.07 -11.88
CA GLU A 4 6.63 5.27 -12.44
C GLU A 4 6.51 3.76 -12.18
N ARG A 5 5.54 3.33 -11.34
CA ARG A 5 5.24 1.94 -11.04
C ARG A 5 3.97 1.49 -11.77
N MET A 6 4.08 0.38 -12.50
CA MET A 6 2.99 -0.35 -13.13
C MET A 6 1.98 -0.86 -12.09
N ALA A 7 0.69 -0.87 -12.42
CA ALA A 7 -0.33 -1.43 -11.54
C ALA A 7 -0.16 -2.95 -11.41
N PHE A 8 -0.62 -3.50 -10.29
CA PHE A 8 -0.44 -4.92 -9.99
C PHE A 8 -1.07 -5.85 -11.05
N LEU A 9 -2.29 -5.54 -11.49
CA LEU A 9 -2.98 -6.34 -12.50
C LEU A 9 -2.33 -6.26 -13.89
N ASP A 10 -1.78 -5.10 -14.26
CA ASP A 10 -1.02 -4.95 -15.51
C ASP A 10 0.24 -5.83 -15.46
N ALA A 11 0.97 -5.78 -14.34
CA ALA A 11 2.15 -6.61 -14.13
C ALA A 11 1.80 -8.10 -14.14
N LYS A 12 0.68 -8.48 -13.52
CA LYS A 12 0.19 -9.86 -13.55
C LYS A 12 -0.11 -10.30 -14.98
N MET A 13 -0.87 -9.49 -15.74
CA MET A 13 -1.23 -9.82 -17.12
C MET A 13 0.00 -10.00 -18.01
N ILE A 14 1.01 -9.13 -17.88
CA ILE A 14 2.28 -9.27 -18.60
C ILE A 14 3.00 -10.56 -18.21
N ASN A 15 3.07 -10.88 -16.91
CA ASN A 15 3.71 -12.11 -16.46
C ASN A 15 2.96 -13.36 -16.90
N ASP A 16 1.63 -13.34 -16.92
CA ASP A 16 0.81 -14.46 -17.40
C ASP A 16 1.08 -14.73 -18.91
N ILE A 17 1.36 -13.70 -19.70
CA ILE A 17 1.65 -13.82 -21.15
C ILE A 17 3.09 -14.24 -21.41
N TYR A 18 4.07 -13.60 -20.77
CA TYR A 18 5.49 -13.77 -21.08
C TYR A 18 6.21 -14.80 -20.20
N CYS A 19 5.61 -15.21 -19.07
CA CYS A 19 6.18 -16.17 -18.13
C CYS A 19 5.21 -17.35 -17.77
N PRO A 20 4.39 -17.88 -18.70
CA PRO A 20 3.21 -18.70 -18.37
C PRO A 20 3.50 -19.97 -17.56
N ASN A 21 4.70 -20.56 -17.68
CA ASN A 21 5.05 -21.85 -17.06
C ASN A 21 6.36 -21.80 -16.26
N VAL A 22 6.87 -20.61 -15.93
CA VAL A 22 8.18 -20.49 -15.24
C VAL A 22 8.18 -21.21 -13.89
N CYS A 23 7.04 -21.23 -13.21
CA CYS A 23 6.87 -21.89 -11.92
C CYS A 23 6.19 -23.25 -12.02
N GLU A 24 6.04 -23.83 -13.21
CA GLU A 24 5.48 -25.16 -13.37
C GLU A 24 6.36 -26.20 -12.66
N GLY A 25 5.76 -27.00 -11.78
CA GLY A 25 6.47 -28.02 -11.00
C GLY A 25 7.20 -27.50 -9.75
N PHE A 26 7.36 -26.18 -9.60
CA PHE A 26 7.90 -25.52 -8.40
C PHE A 26 6.78 -24.97 -7.52
N GLY A 27 7.07 -24.59 -6.27
CA GLY A 27 6.09 -23.92 -5.41
C GLY A 27 4.82 -24.73 -5.11
N ARG A 28 4.87 -26.08 -5.15
CA ARG A 28 3.68 -26.96 -5.04
C ARG A 28 2.84 -26.76 -3.77
N ASN A 29 3.41 -26.18 -2.72
CA ASN A 29 2.72 -25.86 -1.47
C ASN A 29 2.45 -24.36 -1.27
N LEU A 30 2.86 -23.51 -2.21
CA LEU A 30 2.75 -22.06 -2.13
C LEU A 30 1.30 -21.63 -2.41
N ARG A 31 0.64 -21.02 -1.44
CA ARG A 31 -0.76 -20.58 -1.54
C ARG A 31 -0.86 -19.05 -1.49
N CYS A 32 -0.72 -18.40 -2.64
CA CYS A 32 -0.82 -16.95 -2.72
C CYS A 32 -2.22 -16.46 -2.32
N GLN A 33 -2.27 -15.61 -1.29
CA GLN A 33 -3.48 -14.98 -0.77
C GLN A 33 -3.80 -13.67 -1.48
N ALA A 34 -5.01 -13.15 -1.25
CA ALA A 34 -5.49 -11.87 -1.77
C ALA A 34 -5.34 -11.70 -3.30
N GLY A 35 -5.32 -12.81 -4.04
CA GLY A 35 -5.13 -12.80 -5.49
C GLY A 35 -3.71 -12.48 -5.95
N GLY A 36 -2.71 -12.72 -5.10
CA GLY A 36 -1.31 -12.86 -5.49
C GLY A 36 -1.07 -14.05 -6.42
N TYR A 37 0.13 -14.12 -7.00
CA TYR A 37 0.55 -15.21 -7.90
C TYR A 37 2.03 -15.55 -7.66
N PRO A 38 2.51 -16.77 -7.99
CA PRO A 38 3.93 -17.11 -7.83
C PRO A 38 4.84 -16.11 -8.54
N ASP A 39 5.89 -15.60 -7.88
CA ASP A 39 6.83 -14.68 -8.52
C ASP A 39 7.62 -15.44 -9.61
N PRO A 40 7.56 -15.04 -10.89
CA PRO A 40 8.30 -15.71 -11.96
C PRO A 40 9.81 -15.71 -11.76
N ASN A 41 10.35 -14.81 -10.93
CA ASN A 41 11.78 -14.77 -10.62
C ASN A 41 12.14 -15.64 -9.40
N ASN A 42 11.15 -16.04 -8.60
CA ASN A 42 11.33 -16.91 -7.45
C ASN A 42 10.01 -17.62 -7.09
N CYS A 43 9.84 -18.84 -7.60
CA CYS A 43 8.63 -19.63 -7.46
C CYS A 43 8.32 -20.12 -6.04
N ASN A 44 9.15 -19.78 -5.05
CA ASN A 44 8.92 -20.10 -3.64
C ASN A 44 8.32 -18.91 -2.86
N VAL A 45 8.03 -17.79 -3.53
CA VAL A 45 7.38 -16.60 -2.94
C VAL A 45 6.36 -16.04 -3.91
N CYS A 46 5.29 -15.47 -3.37
CA CYS A 46 4.26 -14.82 -4.16
C CYS A 46 4.62 -13.38 -4.50
N LYS A 47 4.26 -12.97 -5.71
CA LYS A 47 4.07 -11.56 -6.05
C LYS A 47 2.75 -11.08 -5.47
N CYS A 48 2.84 -10.12 -4.56
CA CYS A 48 1.70 -9.65 -3.78
C CYS A 48 1.06 -8.38 -4.34
N PRO A 49 -0.27 -8.22 -4.20
CA PRO A 49 -0.93 -6.95 -4.37
C PRO A 49 -0.27 -5.87 -3.51
N ASP A 50 -0.28 -4.63 -4.00
CA ASP A 50 0.26 -3.49 -3.23
C ASP A 50 -0.36 -3.42 -1.82
N ALA A 51 0.49 -3.12 -0.82
CA ALA A 51 0.23 -3.14 0.63
C ALA A 51 0.26 -4.52 1.32
N LEU A 52 0.39 -5.62 0.58
CA LEU A 52 0.63 -6.94 1.15
C LEU A 52 2.05 -7.43 0.87
N GLY A 53 2.53 -8.31 1.73
CA GLY A 53 3.80 -9.00 1.59
C GLY A 53 3.80 -10.32 2.37
N GLY A 54 4.97 -10.92 2.49
CA GLY A 54 5.11 -12.29 3.02
C GLY A 54 5.33 -13.29 1.91
N VAL A 55 5.50 -14.55 2.30
CA VAL A 55 5.73 -15.64 1.34
C VAL A 55 4.48 -15.87 0.51
N GLU A 56 3.31 -15.74 1.13
CA GLU A 56 2.00 -16.04 0.59
C GLU A 56 1.10 -14.81 0.51
N CYS A 57 1.63 -13.59 0.67
CA CYS A 57 0.85 -12.34 0.74
C CYS A 57 -0.10 -12.26 1.94
N GLU A 58 0.22 -12.98 3.01
CA GLU A 58 -0.59 -13.15 4.21
C GLU A 58 -0.55 -11.93 5.15
N ARG A 59 0.55 -11.16 5.09
CA ARG A 59 0.82 -10.08 6.04
C ARG A 59 0.85 -8.73 5.35
N LEU A 60 0.73 -7.69 6.17
CA LEU A 60 0.95 -6.32 5.72
C LEU A 60 2.39 -6.17 5.22
N GLN A 61 2.57 -5.43 4.11
CA GLN A 61 3.88 -5.15 3.56
C GLN A 61 4.76 -4.45 4.61
N PRO A 62 5.94 -5.00 4.96
CA PRO A 62 6.84 -4.36 5.91
C PRO A 62 7.32 -2.99 5.42
N SER A 63 7.30 -2.01 6.31
CA SER A 63 7.82 -0.65 6.12
C SER A 63 8.35 -0.08 7.43
N VAL A 64 9.15 0.99 7.34
CA VAL A 64 9.68 1.73 8.51
C VAL A 64 8.58 2.47 9.29
N CYS A 65 7.38 2.51 8.74
CA CYS A 65 6.24 3.26 9.24
C CYS A 65 4.93 2.59 8.85
N GLY A 66 3.90 2.85 9.64
CA GLY A 66 2.59 2.25 9.49
C GLY A 66 2.41 0.98 10.33
N GLY A 67 1.28 0.30 10.15
CA GLY A 67 0.92 -0.84 10.98
C GLY A 67 -0.55 -1.23 10.85
N GLU A 68 -0.96 -2.18 11.68
CA GLU A 68 -2.33 -2.66 11.70
C GLU A 68 -3.15 -1.92 12.77
N LEU A 69 -4.36 -1.51 12.41
CA LEU A 69 -5.30 -0.82 13.30
C LEU A 69 -6.66 -1.51 13.26
N ILE A 70 -7.38 -1.43 14.38
CA ILE A 70 -8.75 -1.92 14.49
C ILE A 70 -9.69 -0.71 14.52
N ALA A 71 -10.60 -0.65 13.55
CA ALA A 71 -11.64 0.37 13.50
C ALA A 71 -12.61 0.17 14.66
N THR A 72 -12.98 1.29 15.28
CA THR A 72 -13.99 1.36 16.34
C THR A 72 -15.19 2.17 15.85
N ASP A 73 -16.23 2.24 16.67
CA ASP A 73 -17.38 3.13 16.48
C ASP A 73 -17.02 4.62 16.65
N GLN A 74 -15.84 4.93 17.18
CA GLN A 74 -15.32 6.28 17.37
C GLN A 74 -14.30 6.65 16.28
N TRP A 75 -14.26 7.93 15.91
CA TRP A 75 -13.28 8.44 14.96
C TRP A 75 -11.86 8.32 15.50
N GLN A 76 -10.99 7.68 14.71
CA GLN A 76 -9.56 7.58 14.97
C GLN A 76 -8.78 8.37 13.91
N THR A 77 -7.75 9.11 14.32
CA THR A 77 -6.91 9.87 13.39
C THR A 77 -5.64 9.10 13.08
N LEU A 78 -5.45 8.74 11.82
CA LEU A 78 -4.20 8.21 11.30
C LEU A 78 -3.33 9.38 10.84
N ARG A 79 -2.15 9.52 11.42
CA ARG A 79 -1.14 10.49 10.98
C ARG A 79 -0.01 9.75 10.30
N SER A 80 0.53 10.35 9.23
CA SER A 80 1.83 9.91 8.73
C SER A 80 2.90 10.10 9.82
N PRO A 81 4.01 9.33 9.78
CA PRO A 81 5.14 9.60 10.64
C PRO A 81 5.60 11.04 10.49
N GLU A 82 6.06 11.64 11.57
CA GLU A 82 6.84 12.87 11.49
C GLU A 82 8.17 12.53 10.81
N LEU A 83 8.26 12.85 9.52
CA LEU A 83 9.54 12.83 8.82
C LEU A 83 10.28 14.09 9.26
N HIS A 84 11.04 14.00 10.35
CA HIS A 84 11.88 15.12 10.78
C HIS A 84 12.82 15.51 9.63
N ASP A 85 12.69 16.76 9.17
CA ASP A 85 13.68 17.41 8.32
C ASP A 85 15.04 17.26 9.02
N SER A 86 16.06 16.82 8.30
CA SER A 86 17.39 16.50 8.83
C SER A 86 18.18 17.72 9.34
N ARG A 87 17.48 18.78 9.76
CA ARG A 87 18.02 19.99 10.38
C ARG A 87 17.89 20.00 11.91
N SER A 88 17.14 19.08 12.52
CA SER A 88 17.24 18.84 13.96
C SER A 88 18.32 17.79 14.23
N GLN A 89 19.45 18.25 14.75
CA GLN A 89 20.56 17.45 15.26
C GLN A 89 20.07 16.32 16.18
N GLN A 90 20.04 15.09 15.67
CA GLN A 90 20.17 13.92 16.53
C GLN A 90 21.05 12.89 15.80
N THR A 91 22.20 12.66 16.43
CA THR A 91 23.26 11.74 16.03
C THR A 91 22.73 10.31 15.91
N ASN A 92 23.12 9.60 14.85
CA ASN A 92 22.90 8.16 14.58
C ASN A 92 21.55 7.71 13.97
N LEU A 93 20.94 8.47 13.05
CA LEU A 93 19.86 7.95 12.19
C LEU A 93 20.41 7.49 10.83
N ASN A 94 20.10 6.24 10.49
CA ASN A 94 20.52 5.48 9.31
C ASN A 94 20.52 6.29 7.99
N PRO A 95 21.49 6.09 7.06
CA PRO A 95 21.63 6.79 5.78
C PRO A 95 20.52 6.49 4.72
N SER A 96 19.29 6.19 5.16
CA SER A 96 18.22 5.62 4.32
C SER A 96 17.19 6.64 3.79
N PHE A 97 17.43 7.95 3.92
CA PHE A 97 16.56 8.99 3.34
C PHE A 97 16.81 9.25 1.83
N ASN A 98 17.64 8.43 1.18
CA ASN A 98 17.91 8.51 -0.26
C ASN A 98 16.86 7.79 -1.14
N LYS A 99 15.76 7.28 -0.58
CA LYS A 99 14.72 6.52 -1.28
C LYS A 99 13.33 7.06 -0.94
N ASN A 100 12.37 6.84 -1.83
CA ASN A 100 10.95 7.11 -1.56
C ASN A 100 10.51 6.33 -0.33
N VAL A 101 10.01 7.03 0.69
CA VAL A 101 9.48 6.40 1.90
C VAL A 101 8.06 5.95 1.62
N GLN A 102 7.76 4.69 1.92
CA GLN A 102 6.43 4.11 1.76
C GLN A 102 5.99 3.53 3.08
N CYS A 103 4.84 3.98 3.56
CA CYS A 103 4.22 3.51 4.78
C CYS A 103 2.94 2.75 4.44
N TYR A 104 2.70 1.64 5.13
CA TYR A 104 1.55 0.79 4.89
C TYR A 104 0.73 0.61 6.16
N TRP A 105 -0.59 0.73 6.05
CA TRP A 105 -1.52 0.40 7.11
C TRP A 105 -2.57 -0.57 6.62
N ARG A 106 -3.00 -1.46 7.53
CA ARG A 106 -4.21 -2.28 7.38
C ARG A 106 -5.17 -1.87 8.47
N ILE A 107 -6.35 -1.41 8.11
CA ILE A 107 -7.40 -1.06 9.06
C ILE A 107 -8.50 -2.11 8.95
N SER A 108 -8.78 -2.81 10.04
CA SER A 108 -9.77 -3.89 10.09
C SER A 108 -10.93 -3.51 11.01
N ALA A 109 -12.15 -3.77 10.57
CA ALA A 109 -13.38 -3.75 11.36
C ALA A 109 -13.83 -5.19 11.66
N PRO A 110 -14.79 -5.40 12.58
CA PRO A 110 -15.43 -6.69 12.76
C PRO A 110 -15.95 -7.26 11.44
N GLU A 111 -15.98 -8.59 11.32
CA GLU A 111 -16.51 -9.27 10.14
C GLU A 111 -17.96 -8.83 9.85
N GLY A 112 -18.30 -8.65 8.58
CA GLY A 112 -19.60 -8.15 8.15
C GLY A 112 -19.82 -6.64 8.35
N SER A 113 -18.86 -5.92 8.95
CA SER A 113 -18.90 -4.46 9.09
C SER A 113 -18.12 -3.77 7.97
N HIS A 114 -18.30 -2.45 7.84
CA HIS A 114 -17.62 -1.62 6.86
C HIS A 114 -16.85 -0.50 7.55
N VAL A 115 -15.67 -0.16 7.03
CA VAL A 115 -14.85 0.93 7.53
C VAL A 115 -15.34 2.24 6.89
N ARG A 116 -15.79 3.17 7.72
CA ARG A 116 -16.01 4.56 7.32
C ARG A 116 -14.72 5.35 7.52
N PHE A 117 -14.28 6.06 6.50
CA PHE A 117 -13.08 6.89 6.57
C PHE A 117 -13.29 8.21 5.83
N ARG A 118 -12.46 9.19 6.16
CA ARG A 118 -12.40 10.49 5.52
C ARG A 118 -10.95 10.96 5.51
N LEU A 119 -10.50 11.51 4.39
CA LEU A 119 -9.22 12.21 4.36
C LEU A 119 -9.42 13.60 5.00
N SER A 120 -8.66 13.87 6.05
CA SER A 120 -8.47 15.24 6.55
C SER A 120 -7.65 16.06 5.56
N ASP A 121 -7.55 17.37 5.79
CA ASP A 121 -6.65 18.22 5.00
C ASP A 121 -5.25 17.64 5.06
N GLY A 122 -4.74 17.19 3.91
CA GLY A 122 -3.44 16.54 3.78
C GLY A 122 -2.41 17.53 3.22
N GLU A 123 -1.26 17.63 3.88
CA GLU A 123 -0.13 18.48 3.50
C GLU A 123 0.74 17.87 2.37
N PHE A 124 0.15 17.10 1.44
CA PHE A 124 0.93 16.63 0.29
C PHE A 124 1.07 17.76 -0.72
N PRO A 125 2.31 18.10 -1.13
CA PRO A 125 2.55 19.18 -2.07
C PRO A 125 1.86 18.88 -3.40
N CYS A 126 1.29 19.91 -3.99
CA CYS A 126 0.75 19.84 -5.33
C CYS A 126 1.89 19.80 -6.35
N SER A 127 2.20 18.60 -6.85
CA SER A 127 3.17 18.41 -7.93
C SER A 127 2.53 17.69 -9.11
N TYR A 128 3.07 17.93 -10.30
CA TYR A 128 2.66 17.22 -11.49
C TYR A 128 2.87 15.71 -11.28
N GLY A 129 1.81 14.92 -11.52
CA GLY A 129 1.84 13.47 -11.31
C GLY A 129 1.69 13.00 -9.86
N CYS A 130 1.58 13.91 -8.89
CA CYS A 130 1.41 13.59 -7.46
C CYS A 130 2.42 12.57 -6.95
N GLN A 131 3.70 12.98 -6.95
CA GLN A 131 4.80 12.10 -6.58
C GLN A 131 4.69 11.63 -5.12
N SER A 132 4.21 12.51 -4.23
CA SER A 132 3.80 12.18 -2.86
C SER A 132 2.27 12.12 -2.78
N TYR A 133 1.74 11.04 -2.23
CA TYR A 133 0.30 10.79 -2.22
C TYR A 133 -0.09 9.75 -1.16
N VAL A 134 -1.37 9.73 -0.82
CA VAL A 134 -2.02 8.63 -0.12
C VAL A 134 -2.86 7.81 -1.11
N GLU A 135 -2.70 6.50 -1.08
CA GLU A 135 -3.55 5.53 -1.79
C GLU A 135 -4.40 4.77 -0.77
N ILE A 136 -5.71 4.70 -0.99
CA ILE A 136 -6.64 3.96 -0.15
C ILE A 136 -7.35 2.91 -1.00
N LYS A 137 -7.10 1.63 -0.69
CA LYS A 137 -7.82 0.48 -1.22
C LYS A 137 -8.94 0.12 -0.25
N HIS A 138 -10.17 0.42 -0.67
CA HIS A 138 -11.38 0.20 0.13
C HIS A 138 -12.43 -0.66 -0.61
N LYS A 139 -12.06 -1.23 -1.75
CA LYS A 139 -12.88 -2.15 -2.55
C LYS A 139 -12.55 -3.60 -2.18
N LEU A 140 -13.48 -4.52 -2.45
CA LEU A 140 -13.29 -5.95 -2.16
C LEU A 140 -12.07 -6.54 -2.88
N ASP A 141 -11.86 -6.14 -4.14
CA ASP A 141 -10.70 -6.57 -4.91
C ASP A 141 -9.50 -5.66 -4.65
N ILE A 142 -8.66 -6.08 -3.70
CA ILE A 142 -7.42 -5.40 -3.30
C ILE A 142 -6.39 -5.31 -4.45
N ARG A 143 -6.48 -6.17 -5.47
CA ARG A 143 -5.57 -6.13 -6.62
C ARG A 143 -5.70 -4.84 -7.42
N LEU A 144 -6.88 -4.21 -7.39
CA LEU A 144 -7.16 -2.95 -8.08
C LEU A 144 -6.40 -1.79 -7.42
N THR A 145 -5.85 -0.89 -8.22
CA THR A 145 -5.26 0.35 -7.71
C THR A 145 -6.31 1.13 -6.92
N GLY A 146 -5.93 1.55 -5.71
CA GLY A 146 -6.81 2.28 -4.82
C GLY A 146 -7.04 3.72 -5.28
N PHE A 147 -7.97 4.39 -4.60
CA PHE A 147 -8.15 5.83 -4.76
C PHE A 147 -6.88 6.55 -4.31
N ARG A 148 -6.32 7.42 -5.17
CA ARG A 148 -5.11 8.20 -4.89
C ARG A 148 -5.47 9.67 -4.64
N SER A 149 -4.90 10.21 -3.57
CA SER A 149 -5.04 11.61 -3.20
C SER A 149 -3.71 12.27 -2.90
N CYS A 150 -3.59 13.48 -3.39
CA CYS A 150 -2.54 14.47 -3.22
C CYS A 150 -3.26 15.84 -3.26
N CYS A 151 -2.60 16.91 -2.85
CA CYS A 151 -3.24 18.23 -2.75
C CYS A 151 -4.45 18.28 -1.79
N TYR A 152 -5.08 19.45 -1.77
CA TYR A 152 -6.36 19.66 -1.12
C TYR A 152 -7.45 18.76 -1.72
N ARG A 153 -8.26 18.15 -0.84
CA ARG A 153 -9.47 17.42 -1.21
C ARG A 153 -10.66 17.86 -0.35
N PRO A 154 -11.87 17.86 -0.93
CA PRO A 154 -13.09 17.97 -0.15
C PRO A 154 -13.17 16.88 0.92
N LYS A 155 -13.65 17.24 2.11
CA LYS A 155 -13.82 16.36 3.26
C LYS A 155 -15.08 15.51 3.12
N GLU A 156 -15.02 14.49 2.28
CA GLU A 156 -16.11 13.54 2.07
C GLU A 156 -15.88 12.22 2.80
N ASP A 157 -16.94 11.69 3.39
CA ASP A 157 -16.92 10.35 3.97
C ASP A 157 -17.03 9.30 2.88
N THR A 158 -16.23 8.26 3.00
CA THR A 158 -16.30 7.06 2.17
C THR A 158 -16.49 5.84 3.07
N ILE A 159 -17.25 4.86 2.57
CA ILE A 159 -17.49 3.57 3.22
C ILE A 159 -16.83 2.50 2.35
N SER A 160 -16.07 1.60 2.96
CA SER A 160 -15.45 0.47 2.25
C SER A 160 -16.47 -0.59 1.84
N ASP A 161 -16.15 -1.40 0.83
CA ASP A 161 -17.02 -2.49 0.40
C ASP A 161 -16.96 -3.71 1.35
N GLY A 162 -15.97 -3.78 2.24
CA GLY A 162 -15.82 -4.85 3.23
C GLY A 162 -15.20 -4.36 4.54
N SER A 163 -14.85 -5.30 5.42
CA SER A 163 -14.35 -4.99 6.76
C SER A 163 -12.88 -4.58 6.82
N GLN A 164 -12.16 -4.55 5.69
CA GLN A 164 -10.75 -4.18 5.66
C GLN A 164 -10.47 -3.13 4.60
N ILE A 165 -9.62 -2.17 4.95
CA ILE A 165 -9.02 -1.24 4.01
C ILE A 165 -7.50 -1.21 4.16
N TYR A 166 -6.82 -0.88 3.07
CA TYR A 166 -5.37 -0.71 3.05
C TYR A 166 -5.03 0.71 2.68
N VAL A 167 -4.19 1.34 3.50
CA VAL A 167 -3.71 2.70 3.28
C VAL A 167 -2.22 2.63 2.98
N ARG A 168 -1.81 3.24 1.88
CA ARG A 168 -0.40 3.38 1.51
C ARG A 168 -0.10 4.86 1.39
N ILE A 169 0.86 5.34 2.16
CA ILE A 169 1.37 6.71 2.03
C ILE A 169 2.73 6.65 1.36
N VAL A 170 2.91 7.44 0.31
CA VAL A 170 4.16 7.57 -0.44
C VAL A 170 4.69 8.97 -0.28
N PHE A 171 5.93 9.08 0.20
CA PHE A 171 6.72 10.29 0.20
C PHE A 171 7.79 10.18 -0.88
N ALA A 172 7.69 11.04 -1.89
CA ALA A 172 8.75 11.19 -2.88
C ALA A 172 9.99 11.83 -2.25
N LYS A 173 11.17 11.43 -2.73
CA LYS A 173 12.42 12.10 -2.41
C LYS A 173 12.34 13.59 -2.80
N GLY A 174 12.74 14.48 -1.89
CA GLY A 174 12.98 15.88 -2.24
C GLY A 174 14.20 16.00 -3.16
N ASN A 175 14.06 16.71 -4.27
CA ASN A 175 15.19 17.05 -5.14
C ASN A 175 16.15 17.99 -4.42
#